data_AF-A0A397S493-F1
#
_entry.id   AF-A0A397S493-F1
#
_cell.length_a   1.000
_cell.length_b   1.000
_cell.length_c   1.000
_cell.angle_alpha   90.00
_cell.angle_beta   90.00
_cell.angle_gamma   90.00
#
_symmetry.space_group_name_H-M   'P 1'
#
loop_
_entity.id
_entity.type
_entity.pdbx_description
1 polymer ?
#
loop_
_entity_poly.entity_id
_entity_poly.type
_entity_poly.pdbx_seq_one_letter_code
_entity_poly.pdbx_strand_id
1 'polypeptide(L)'
;MIKRKKFSLIERERFKINSQIISWNIIIDIINIKKLSIKFLKVKAHSGVKFNKKVDNLISTAHGNLNLMLTIKTNNMKNLLVILKWKNITIDKNIHAFLKTILNTQGFKQFFNQNRNFKYRKININWKITFDVLNSDIEKEKTDFSLSRKKANKVKLMMEKLPMIEQMKKSLSFIYQHKLCSRCLNEKETFNHVWKYSNISYTMDNIVKNIKNILLEKTKKNTL
;
A
#
# COMPACT_ATOMS: atom_id res chain seq x y z
N MET A 1 -0.29 -3.65 20.96
CA MET A 1 0.51 -3.66 22.20
C MET A 1 -0.12 -2.67 23.18
N ILE A 2 -1.07 -3.15 24.00
CA ILE A 2 -1.60 -2.37 25.13
C ILE A 2 -0.47 -2.32 26.17
N LYS A 3 -0.06 -1.13 26.59
CA LYS A 3 1.09 -0.97 27.50
C LYS A 3 0.80 -1.69 28.82
N ARG A 4 1.75 -2.50 29.27
CA ARG A 4 1.72 -3.44 30.42
C ARG A 4 1.20 -2.89 31.76
N LYS A 5 0.97 -1.58 31.90
CA LYS A 5 0.66 -0.92 33.19
C LYS A 5 -0.49 0.08 33.15
N LYS A 6 -1.03 0.44 31.97
CA LYS A 6 -2.19 1.36 31.88
C LYS A 6 -3.12 0.90 30.77
N PHE A 7 -4.32 0.47 31.16
CA PHE A 7 -5.41 0.09 30.26
C PHE A 7 -6.16 1.31 29.69
N SER A 8 -5.73 2.52 30.04
CA SER A 8 -6.21 3.77 29.45
C SER A 8 -5.49 4.05 28.13
N LEU A 9 -6.01 3.46 27.05
CA LEU A 9 -5.68 3.89 25.69
C LEU A 9 -6.42 5.20 25.38
N ILE A 10 -5.69 6.21 24.92
CA ILE A 10 -6.25 7.40 24.28
C ILE A 10 -6.97 6.95 23.00
N GLU A 11 -8.04 7.62 22.60
CA GLU A 11 -8.83 7.29 21.39
C GLU A 11 -7.95 7.04 20.16
N ARG A 12 -6.95 7.90 19.92
CA ARG A 12 -6.00 7.76 18.82
C ARG A 12 -5.17 6.47 18.88
N GLU A 13 -4.82 5.99 20.07
CA GLU A 13 -4.07 4.74 20.22
C GLU A 13 -4.95 3.51 19.98
N ARG A 14 -6.26 3.61 20.28
CA ARG A 14 -7.24 2.55 19.98
C ARG A 14 -7.31 2.29 18.47
N PHE A 15 -7.32 3.33 17.66
CA PHE A 15 -7.34 3.22 16.20
C PHE A 15 -6.04 2.64 15.58
N LYS A 16 -4.97 2.53 16.37
CA LYS A 16 -3.71 1.88 15.95
C LYS A 16 -3.68 0.38 16.26
N ILE A 17 -4.71 -0.18 16.89
CA ILE A 17 -4.80 -1.62 17.12
C ILE A 17 -4.79 -2.35 15.76
N ASN A 18 -3.87 -3.30 15.60
CA ASN A 18 -3.60 -3.93 14.30
C ASN A 18 -4.79 -4.77 13.79
N SER A 19 -5.51 -5.43 14.69
CA SER A 19 -6.64 -6.30 14.37
C SER A 19 -7.55 -6.46 15.58
N GLN A 20 -8.81 -6.85 15.33
CA GLN A 20 -9.79 -7.18 16.38
C GLN A 20 -10.07 -6.00 17.32
N ILE A 21 -10.17 -4.80 16.74
CA ILE A 21 -10.39 -3.56 17.48
C ILE A 21 -11.68 -3.62 18.30
N ILE A 22 -12.72 -4.27 17.78
CA ILE A 22 -14.00 -4.41 18.48
C ILE A 22 -13.82 -5.30 19.71
N SER A 23 -13.23 -6.48 19.56
CA SER A 23 -12.98 -7.42 20.66
C SER A 23 -12.11 -6.81 21.76
N TRP A 24 -11.07 -6.05 21.39
CA TRP A 24 -10.23 -5.35 22.35
C TRP A 24 -10.99 -4.27 23.12
N ASN A 25 -11.86 -3.51 22.46
CA ASN A 25 -12.68 -2.51 23.14
C ASN A 25 -13.67 -3.18 24.12
N ILE A 26 -14.26 -4.32 23.77
CA ILE A 26 -15.13 -5.07 24.69
C ILE A 26 -14.35 -5.52 25.93
N ILE A 27 -13.16 -6.10 25.73
CA ILE A 27 -12.31 -6.54 26.84
C ILE A 27 -11.98 -5.36 27.76
N ILE A 28 -11.59 -4.21 27.19
CA ILE A 28 -11.27 -3.00 27.96
C ILE A 28 -12.50 -2.48 28.72
N ASP A 29 -13.68 -2.50 28.11
CA ASP A 29 -14.93 -2.10 28.77
C ASP A 29 -15.27 -3.01 29.94
N ILE A 30 -15.14 -4.34 29.78
CA ILE A 30 -15.36 -5.30 30.86
C ILE A 30 -14.40 -5.04 32.02
N ILE A 31 -13.12 -4.82 31.73
CA ILE A 31 -12.09 -4.53 32.74
C ILE A 31 -12.47 -3.27 33.53
N ASN A 32 -12.88 -2.22 32.83
CA ASN A 32 -13.20 -0.93 33.45
C ASN A 32 -14.50 -1.00 34.27
N ILE A 33 -15.55 -1.60 33.73
CA ILE A 33 -16.85 -1.76 34.41
C ILE A 33 -16.69 -2.60 35.68
N LYS A 34 -15.95 -3.71 35.59
CA LYS A 34 -15.73 -4.62 36.71
C LYS A 34 -14.55 -4.22 37.61
N LYS A 35 -13.87 -3.10 37.33
CA LYS A 35 -12.68 -2.61 38.05
C LYS A 35 -11.62 -3.70 38.28
N LEU A 36 -11.35 -4.52 37.25
CA LEU A 36 -10.46 -5.68 37.37
C LEU A 36 -8.99 -5.27 37.35
N SER A 37 -8.19 -5.87 38.23
CA SER A 37 -6.73 -5.83 38.14
C SER A 37 -6.24 -7.07 37.40
N ILE A 38 -5.69 -6.89 36.19
CA ILE A 38 -5.29 -7.99 35.30
C ILE A 38 -3.78 -8.01 35.11
N LYS A 39 -3.19 -9.21 35.25
CA LYS A 39 -1.80 -9.51 34.91
C LYS A 39 -1.76 -10.50 33.74
N PHE A 40 -1.21 -10.09 32.60
CA PHE A 40 -1.01 -11.00 31.46
C PHE A 40 0.28 -11.81 31.63
N LEU A 41 0.14 -13.14 31.59
CA LEU A 41 1.24 -14.09 31.59
C LEU A 41 1.26 -14.81 30.25
N LYS A 42 2.41 -14.77 29.57
CA LYS A 42 2.62 -15.53 28.33
C LYS A 42 3.13 -16.92 28.68
N VAL A 43 2.44 -17.95 28.23
CA VAL A 43 2.82 -19.37 28.41
C VAL A 43 3.12 -19.97 27.05
N LYS A 44 4.11 -20.87 26.98
CA LYS A 44 4.44 -21.61 25.76
C LYS A 44 3.37 -22.68 25.51
N ALA A 45 2.84 -22.78 24.30
CA ALA A 45 1.88 -23.82 23.93
C ALA A 45 2.50 -25.22 24.14
N HIS A 46 1.66 -26.20 24.51
CA HIS A 46 2.06 -27.59 24.75
C HIS A 46 3.18 -27.80 25.79
N SER A 47 3.47 -26.81 26.63
CA SER A 47 4.54 -26.86 27.65
C SER A 47 4.23 -27.71 28.89
N GLY A 48 3.18 -28.53 28.86
CA GLY A 48 2.81 -29.35 30.02
C GLY A 48 1.88 -28.67 31.03
N VAL A 49 1.66 -27.35 30.96
CA VAL A 49 0.82 -26.62 31.92
C VAL A 49 -0.63 -27.11 31.90
N LYS A 50 -1.09 -27.67 33.04
CA LYS A 50 -2.40 -28.34 33.19
C LYS A 50 -3.57 -27.50 32.70
N PHE A 51 -3.68 -26.25 33.17
CA PHE A 51 -4.81 -25.38 32.80
C PHE A 51 -4.76 -24.90 31.35
N ASN A 52 -3.55 -24.66 30.80
CA ASN A 52 -3.42 -24.29 29.39
C ASN A 52 -3.85 -25.45 28.48
N LYS A 53 -3.39 -26.68 28.77
CA LYS A 53 -3.80 -27.89 28.05
C LYS A 53 -5.31 -28.12 28.11
N LYS A 54 -5.92 -27.87 29.28
CA LYS A 54 -7.39 -27.98 29.43
C LYS A 54 -8.11 -26.99 28.51
N VAL A 55 -7.67 -25.74 28.45
CA VAL A 55 -8.24 -24.72 27.56
C VAL A 55 -8.02 -25.07 26.09
N ASP A 56 -6.82 -25.51 25.71
CA ASP A 56 -6.50 -25.93 24.33
C ASP A 56 -7.43 -27.07 23.87
N ASN A 57 -7.66 -28.07 24.73
CA ASN A 57 -8.58 -29.18 24.42
C ASN A 57 -10.03 -28.70 24.26
N LEU A 58 -10.50 -27.79 25.13
CA LEU A 58 -11.85 -27.22 25.03
C LEU A 58 -12.03 -26.39 23.75
N ILE A 59 -11.00 -25.64 23.34
CA ILE A 59 -11.04 -24.87 22.09
C ILE A 59 -11.08 -25.84 20.91
N SER A 60 -10.27 -26.92 20.93
CA SER A 60 -10.25 -27.92 19.87
C SER A 60 -11.60 -28.59 19.66
N THR A 61 -12.32 -28.94 20.75
CA THR A 61 -13.65 -29.55 20.66
C THR A 61 -14.73 -28.56 20.20
N ALA A 62 -14.59 -27.28 20.54
CA ALA A 62 -15.50 -26.23 20.09
C ALA A 62 -15.19 -25.70 18.67
N HIS A 63 -13.99 -25.95 18.16
CA HIS A 63 -13.51 -25.40 16.89
C HIS A 63 -14.35 -25.95 15.72
N GLY A 64 -15.04 -25.05 15.02
CA GLY A 64 -15.92 -25.39 13.89
C GLY A 64 -17.40 -25.55 14.24
N ASN A 65 -17.76 -25.51 15.53
CA ASN A 65 -19.16 -25.50 15.94
C ASN A 65 -19.74 -24.08 15.83
N LEU A 66 -20.45 -23.82 14.73
CA LEU A 66 -21.09 -22.52 14.47
C LEU A 66 -22.12 -22.11 15.54
N ASN A 67 -22.72 -23.07 16.26
CA ASN A 67 -23.68 -22.76 17.32
C ASN A 67 -23.02 -22.10 18.55
N LEU A 68 -21.70 -22.28 18.72
CA LEU A 68 -20.91 -21.64 19.77
C LEU A 68 -20.33 -20.28 19.33
N MET A 69 -20.66 -19.82 18.12
CA MET A 69 -20.14 -18.57 17.58
C MET A 69 -20.70 -17.36 18.35
N LEU A 70 -19.80 -16.60 18.97
CA LEU A 70 -20.17 -15.38 19.68
C LEU A 70 -20.59 -14.29 18.69
N THR A 71 -21.84 -13.86 18.76
CA THR A 71 -22.31 -12.68 18.05
C THR A 71 -22.01 -11.43 18.86
N ILE A 72 -21.03 -10.66 18.41
CA ILE A 72 -20.64 -9.43 19.07
C ILE A 72 -21.65 -8.32 18.76
N LYS A 73 -22.45 -7.93 19.76
CA LYS A 73 -23.31 -6.74 19.69
C LYS A 73 -22.48 -5.49 20.01
N THR A 74 -22.43 -4.55 19.08
CA THR A 74 -21.59 -3.35 19.21
C THR A 74 -22.33 -2.13 19.74
N ASN A 75 -23.64 -2.23 19.99
CA ASN A 75 -24.51 -1.07 20.24
C ASN A 75 -24.29 -0.42 21.62
N ASN A 76 -23.61 -1.09 22.56
CA ASN A 76 -23.52 -0.66 23.96
C ASN A 76 -22.07 -0.43 24.45
N MET A 77 -21.12 -0.16 23.55
CA MET A 77 -19.73 0.10 23.97
C MET A 77 -19.58 1.56 24.44
N LYS A 78 -19.17 1.75 25.70
CA LYS A 78 -18.97 3.09 26.27
C LYS A 78 -17.65 3.71 25.83
N ASN A 79 -16.67 2.87 25.51
CA ASN A 79 -15.33 3.32 25.14
C ASN A 79 -15.10 3.56 23.64
N LEU A 80 -16.09 3.28 22.80
CA LEU A 80 -16.01 3.47 21.37
C LEU A 80 -17.26 4.23 20.88
N LEU A 81 -17.12 5.54 20.74
CA LEU A 81 -18.20 6.43 20.31
C LEU A 81 -18.69 6.15 18.88
N VAL A 82 -17.78 5.69 18.01
CA VAL A 82 -18.07 5.48 16.58
C VAL A 82 -17.51 4.15 16.11
N ILE A 83 -18.37 3.33 15.51
CA ILE A 83 -18.00 2.07 14.84
C ILE A 83 -18.06 2.29 13.34
N LEU A 84 -16.90 2.20 12.70
CA LEU A 84 -16.82 2.36 11.25
C LEU A 84 -17.37 1.12 10.54
N LYS A 85 -18.21 1.36 9.54
CA LYS A 85 -18.75 0.34 8.64
C LYS A 85 -18.40 0.68 7.20
N TRP A 86 -18.12 -0.33 6.39
CA TRP A 86 -17.95 -0.23 4.96
C TRP A 86 -18.97 -1.13 4.26
N LYS A 87 -19.89 -0.56 3.47
CA LYS A 87 -21.01 -1.29 2.87
C LYS A 87 -21.77 -2.15 3.90
N ASN A 88 -22.11 -1.55 5.04
CA ASN A 88 -22.75 -2.20 6.21
C ASN A 88 -21.93 -3.29 6.93
N ILE A 89 -20.70 -3.58 6.50
CA ILE A 89 -19.79 -4.51 7.19
C ILE A 89 -18.93 -3.73 8.19
N THR A 90 -18.89 -4.15 9.45
CA THR A 90 -18.07 -3.54 10.48
C THR A 90 -16.58 -3.70 10.17
N ILE A 91 -15.82 -2.62 10.34
CA ILE A 91 -14.37 -2.63 10.10
C ILE A 91 -13.67 -3.05 11.39
N ASP A 92 -13.22 -4.31 11.44
CA ASP A 92 -12.52 -4.88 12.59
C ASP A 92 -11.00 -5.04 12.38
N LYS A 93 -10.42 -4.07 11.67
CA LYS A 93 -8.99 -3.99 11.35
C LYS A 93 -8.45 -2.62 11.74
N ASN A 94 -7.14 -2.47 11.68
CA ASN A 94 -6.52 -1.16 11.80
C ASN A 94 -7.17 -0.17 10.81
N ILE A 95 -7.81 0.87 11.34
CA ILE A 95 -8.62 1.81 10.56
C ILE A 95 -7.75 2.64 9.62
N HIS A 96 -6.57 3.08 10.07
CA HIS A 96 -5.64 3.82 9.23
C HIS A 96 -5.16 2.99 8.03
N ALA A 97 -4.80 1.72 8.27
CA ALA A 97 -4.38 0.83 7.21
C ALA A 97 -5.53 0.55 6.23
N PHE A 98 -6.74 0.36 6.75
CA PHE A 98 -7.94 0.15 5.93
C PHE A 98 -8.24 1.35 5.02
N LEU A 99 -8.29 2.56 5.58
CA LEU A 99 -8.50 3.80 4.82
C LEU A 99 -7.40 4.02 3.79
N LYS A 100 -6.13 3.80 4.17
CA LYS A 100 -5.00 3.89 3.25
C LYS A 100 -5.16 2.94 2.07
N THR A 101 -5.61 1.70 2.30
CA THR A 101 -5.88 0.75 1.22
C THR A 101 -7.00 1.25 0.31
N ILE A 102 -8.12 1.74 0.86
CA ILE A 102 -9.21 2.29 0.04
C ILE A 102 -8.72 3.42 -0.85
N LEU A 103 -8.05 4.42 -0.27
CA LEU A 103 -7.57 5.59 -0.99
C LEU A 103 -6.55 5.19 -2.07
N ASN A 104 -5.62 4.29 -1.75
CA ASN A 104 -4.67 3.77 -2.73
C ASN A 104 -5.35 3.04 -3.88
N THR A 105 -6.35 2.19 -3.60
CA THR A 105 -7.11 1.47 -4.63
C THR A 105 -7.92 2.42 -5.50
N GLN A 106 -8.57 3.43 -4.91
CA GLN A 106 -9.31 4.45 -5.66
C GLN A 106 -8.37 5.28 -6.54
N GLY A 107 -7.27 5.77 -5.98
CA GLY A 107 -6.26 6.52 -6.72
C GLY A 107 -5.64 5.70 -7.85
N PHE A 108 -5.34 4.42 -7.60
CA PHE A 108 -4.87 3.51 -8.63
C PHE A 108 -5.92 3.28 -9.71
N LYS A 109 -7.19 3.05 -9.35
CA LYS A 109 -8.29 2.90 -10.32
C LYS A 109 -8.41 4.14 -11.22
N GLN A 110 -8.37 5.33 -10.63
CA GLN A 110 -8.42 6.59 -11.38
C GLN A 110 -7.22 6.74 -12.31
N PHE A 111 -6.01 6.52 -11.79
CA PHE A 111 -4.78 6.56 -12.56
C PHE A 111 -4.79 5.56 -13.72
N PHE A 112 -5.09 4.30 -13.44
CA PHE A 112 -5.09 3.21 -14.42
C PHE A 112 -6.13 3.45 -15.52
N ASN A 113 -7.27 4.06 -15.18
CA ASN A 113 -8.32 4.33 -16.13
C ASN A 113 -8.14 5.58 -17.00
N GLN A 114 -7.09 6.39 -16.79
CA GLN A 114 -6.83 7.53 -17.66
C GLN A 114 -6.62 7.07 -19.11
N ASN A 115 -7.21 7.76 -20.10
CA ASN A 115 -7.08 7.40 -21.53
C ASN A 115 -5.62 7.23 -21.98
N ARG A 116 -4.72 8.08 -21.46
CA ARG A 116 -3.28 8.02 -21.71
C ARG A 116 -2.61 6.72 -21.26
N ASN A 117 -3.20 6.00 -20.30
CA ASN A 117 -2.68 4.75 -19.74
C ASN A 117 -3.25 3.51 -20.43
N PHE A 118 -4.03 3.68 -21.51
CA PHE A 118 -4.63 2.57 -22.24
C PHE A 118 -3.61 1.50 -22.69
N LYS A 119 -2.39 1.91 -23.09
CA LYS A 119 -1.30 1.00 -23.49
C LYS A 119 -0.96 -0.04 -22.42
N TYR A 120 -1.11 0.31 -21.15
CA TYR A 120 -0.80 -0.58 -20.03
C TYR A 120 -1.89 -1.62 -19.76
N ARG A 121 -3.08 -1.51 -20.36
CA ARG A 121 -4.16 -2.51 -20.20
C ARG A 121 -3.88 -3.81 -20.95
N LYS A 122 -3.05 -3.75 -21.99
CA LYS A 122 -2.68 -4.91 -22.82
C LYS A 122 -1.41 -5.62 -22.33
N ILE A 123 -0.76 -5.09 -21.30
CA ILE A 123 0.55 -5.54 -20.83
C ILE A 123 0.41 -6.01 -19.38
N ASN A 124 0.99 -7.17 -19.04
CA ASN A 124 1.00 -7.67 -17.68
C ASN A 124 2.09 -6.96 -16.85
N ILE A 125 1.75 -5.79 -16.28
CA ILE A 125 2.66 -4.97 -15.48
C ILE A 125 2.45 -5.27 -13.99
N ASN A 126 3.55 -5.57 -13.30
CA ASN A 126 3.56 -5.64 -11.85
C ASN A 126 3.58 -4.22 -11.24
N TRP A 127 2.39 -3.63 -11.09
CA TRP A 127 2.22 -2.27 -10.57
C TRP A 127 2.78 -2.07 -9.17
N LYS A 128 2.82 -3.11 -8.33
CA LYS A 128 3.41 -3.03 -6.99
C LYS A 128 4.90 -2.69 -7.09
N ILE A 129 5.64 -3.49 -7.87
CA ILE A 129 7.07 -3.24 -8.11
C ILE A 129 7.28 -1.90 -8.81
N THR A 130 6.45 -1.55 -9.79
CA THR A 130 6.53 -0.26 -10.48
C THR A 130 6.43 0.91 -9.50
N PHE A 131 5.42 0.92 -8.62
CA PHE A 131 5.29 1.99 -7.63
C PHE A 131 6.40 1.96 -6.58
N ASP A 132 6.92 0.80 -6.21
CA ASP A 132 8.06 0.69 -5.31
C ASP A 132 9.32 1.33 -5.93
N VAL A 133 9.58 1.10 -7.22
CA VAL A 133 10.69 1.73 -7.97
C VAL A 133 10.49 3.24 -8.12
N LEU A 134 9.25 3.70 -8.35
CA LEU A 134 8.94 5.13 -8.41
C LEU A 134 9.16 5.83 -7.06
N ASN A 135 9.02 5.09 -5.96
CA ASN A 135 9.17 5.59 -4.60
C ASN A 135 10.53 5.28 -3.96
N SER A 136 11.46 4.61 -4.66
CA SER A 136 12.69 4.07 -4.09
C SER A 136 13.60 5.10 -3.42
N ASP A 137 13.56 6.34 -3.88
CA ASP A 137 14.48 7.39 -3.45
C ASP A 137 13.93 8.16 -2.25
N ILE A 138 12.68 7.90 -1.83
CA ILE A 138 12.03 8.65 -0.76
C ILE A 138 12.20 7.89 0.56
N GLU A 139 13.00 8.47 1.45
CA GLU A 139 13.01 8.05 2.85
C GLU A 139 11.62 8.28 3.46
N LYS A 140 11.10 7.26 4.17
CA LYS A 140 9.72 7.30 4.71
C LYS A 140 9.48 8.42 5.73
N GLU A 141 10.56 9.00 6.28
CA GLU A 141 10.52 9.90 7.42
C GLU A 141 10.96 11.34 7.09
N LYS A 142 11.41 11.59 5.85
CA LYS A 142 11.89 12.92 5.43
C LYS A 142 11.31 13.33 4.08
N THR A 143 10.80 14.55 4.03
CA THR A 143 10.36 15.19 2.78
C THR A 143 11.43 16.15 2.31
N ASP A 144 12.13 15.81 1.24
CA ASP A 144 13.10 16.68 0.58
C ASP A 144 12.57 17.08 -0.82
N PHE A 145 12.70 18.37 -1.15
CA PHE A 145 12.35 18.90 -2.46
C PHE A 145 13.15 18.23 -3.59
N SER A 146 14.42 17.87 -3.37
CA SER A 146 15.24 17.18 -4.37
C SER A 146 14.67 15.79 -4.67
N LEU A 147 14.33 15.01 -3.63
CA LEU A 147 13.70 13.70 -3.77
C LEU A 147 12.32 13.79 -4.44
N SER A 148 11.52 14.80 -4.07
CA SER A 148 10.24 15.09 -4.72
C SER A 148 10.40 15.37 -6.21
N ARG A 149 11.40 16.19 -6.59
CA ARG A 149 11.72 16.49 -7.99
C ARG A 149 12.16 15.25 -8.76
N LYS A 150 13.00 14.40 -8.16
CA LYS A 150 13.41 13.11 -8.76
C LYS A 150 12.21 12.20 -9.00
N LYS A 151 11.33 12.03 -8.02
CA LYS A 151 10.09 11.25 -8.20
C LYS A 151 9.18 11.84 -9.27
N ALA A 152 8.96 13.16 -9.25
CA ALA A 152 8.17 13.83 -10.27
C ALA A 152 8.75 13.59 -11.68
N ASN A 153 10.07 13.59 -11.83
CA ASN A 153 10.74 13.28 -13.09
C ASN A 153 10.50 11.82 -13.51
N LYS A 154 10.67 10.84 -12.61
CA LYS A 154 10.37 9.43 -12.89
C LYS A 154 8.93 9.22 -13.35
N VAL A 155 7.97 9.88 -12.67
CA VAL A 155 6.54 9.82 -13.05
C VAL A 155 6.31 10.48 -14.41
N LYS A 156 6.91 11.64 -14.68
CA LYS A 156 6.81 12.31 -16.00
C LYS A 156 7.34 11.42 -17.13
N LEU A 157 8.47 10.74 -16.91
CA LEU A 157 9.06 9.80 -17.86
C LEU A 157 8.13 8.63 -18.13
N MET A 158 7.63 7.97 -17.09
CA MET A 158 6.66 6.86 -17.24
C MET A 158 5.42 7.31 -18.02
N MET A 159 4.94 8.51 -17.75
CA MET A 159 3.73 9.07 -18.37
C MET A 159 3.98 9.71 -19.75
N GLU A 160 5.20 9.63 -20.30
CA GLU A 160 5.61 10.24 -21.58
C GLU A 160 5.33 11.74 -21.65
N LYS A 161 5.44 12.44 -20.50
CA LYS A 161 5.16 13.88 -20.35
C LYS A 161 6.42 14.75 -20.33
N LEU A 162 7.49 14.29 -20.98
CA LEU A 162 8.63 15.16 -21.22
C LEU A 162 8.22 16.31 -22.16
N PRO A 163 8.85 17.48 -22.06
CA PRO A 163 8.63 18.60 -22.97
C PRO A 163 9.24 18.30 -24.35
N MET A 164 8.68 17.32 -25.05
CA MET A 164 8.99 16.94 -26.42
C MET A 164 8.20 17.83 -27.39
N ILE A 165 8.67 17.95 -28.63
CA ILE A 165 8.01 18.70 -29.69
C ILE A 165 6.56 18.23 -29.87
N GLU A 166 6.29 16.93 -29.82
CA GLU A 166 4.91 16.40 -29.86
C GLU A 166 4.04 16.88 -28.70
N GLN A 167 4.64 17.06 -27.52
CA GLN A 167 3.93 17.56 -26.35
C GLN A 167 3.72 19.07 -26.43
N MET A 168 4.71 19.80 -26.97
CA MET A 168 4.63 21.24 -27.20
C MET A 168 3.61 21.60 -28.30
N LYS A 169 3.45 20.75 -29.34
CA LYS A 169 2.43 20.89 -30.37
C LYS A 169 1.00 20.94 -29.81
N LYS A 170 0.74 20.27 -28.67
CA LYS A 170 -0.59 20.26 -28.04
C LYS A 170 -0.95 21.61 -27.42
N SER A 171 0.04 22.40 -26.98
CA SER A 171 -0.17 23.72 -26.37
C SER A 171 0.11 24.87 -27.34
N LEU A 172 1.03 24.70 -28.28
CA LEU A 172 1.54 25.74 -29.18
C LEU A 172 1.73 25.16 -30.59
N SER A 173 0.66 24.65 -31.20
CA SER A 173 0.71 23.99 -32.52
C SER A 173 1.36 24.88 -33.58
N PHE A 174 0.98 26.16 -33.64
CA PHE A 174 1.49 27.13 -34.62
C PHE A 174 3.03 27.20 -34.67
N ILE A 175 3.70 27.13 -33.52
CA ILE A 175 5.16 27.25 -33.43
C ILE A 175 5.87 25.94 -33.81
N TYR A 176 5.27 24.80 -33.46
CA TYR A 176 5.95 23.50 -33.49
C TYR A 176 5.47 22.56 -34.61
N GLN A 177 4.40 22.88 -35.34
CA GLN A 177 3.75 21.98 -36.33
C GLN A 177 4.73 21.36 -37.33
N HIS A 178 5.63 22.17 -37.88
CA HIS A 178 6.62 21.78 -38.88
C HIS A 178 8.02 21.51 -38.31
N LYS A 179 8.19 21.53 -36.98
CA LYS A 179 9.49 21.24 -36.36
C LYS A 179 9.77 19.74 -36.41
N LEU A 180 10.96 19.42 -36.94
CA LEU A 180 11.58 18.09 -36.88
C LEU A 180 12.21 17.88 -35.51
N CYS A 181 12.51 16.63 -35.17
CA CYS A 181 13.17 16.27 -33.91
C CYS A 181 14.46 17.07 -33.71
N SER A 182 14.61 17.72 -32.54
CA SER A 182 15.78 18.56 -32.25
C SER A 182 17.08 17.77 -32.13
N ARG A 183 17.02 16.43 -32.02
CA ARG A 183 18.18 15.55 -31.96
C ARG A 183 18.65 15.08 -33.33
N CYS A 184 17.73 14.65 -34.19
CA CYS A 184 18.09 14.07 -35.49
C CYS A 184 18.01 15.05 -36.64
N LEU A 185 17.20 16.10 -36.50
CA LEU A 185 16.87 17.11 -37.51
C LEU A 185 16.28 16.57 -38.82
N ASN A 186 16.01 15.27 -38.92
CA ASN A 186 15.59 14.61 -40.16
C ASN A 186 14.17 14.03 -40.10
N GLU A 187 13.74 13.51 -38.94
CA GLU A 187 12.46 12.83 -38.78
C GLU A 187 11.51 13.58 -37.83
N LYS A 188 10.22 13.25 -37.91
CA LYS A 188 9.23 13.69 -36.93
C LYS A 188 9.56 13.09 -35.56
N GLU A 189 9.66 13.94 -34.55
CA GLU A 189 9.91 13.49 -33.18
C GLU A 189 8.76 12.63 -32.67
N THR A 190 9.08 11.47 -32.10
CA THR A 190 8.16 10.66 -31.30
C THR A 190 8.85 10.28 -30.00
N PHE A 191 8.10 9.91 -28.96
CA PHE A 191 8.71 9.45 -27.70
C PHE A 191 9.75 8.35 -27.93
N ASN A 192 9.44 7.35 -28.76
CA ASN A 192 10.37 6.26 -29.05
C ASN A 192 11.57 6.72 -29.87
N HIS A 193 11.37 7.61 -30.86
CA HIS A 193 12.46 8.14 -31.68
C HIS A 193 13.51 8.85 -30.81
N VAL A 194 13.09 9.67 -29.83
CA VAL A 194 14.01 10.40 -28.92
C VAL A 194 14.95 9.48 -28.14
N TRP A 195 14.53 8.23 -27.88
CA TRP A 195 15.29 7.24 -27.11
C TRP A 195 15.98 6.18 -27.95
N LYS A 196 15.57 5.99 -29.21
CA LYS A 196 16.10 4.96 -30.12
C LYS A 196 16.95 5.52 -31.26
N TYR A 197 16.94 6.83 -31.48
CA TYR A 197 17.74 7.46 -32.52
C TYR A 197 19.24 7.43 -32.18
N SER A 198 20.06 7.06 -33.17
CA SER A 198 21.54 7.11 -33.19
C SER A 198 22.29 6.38 -32.06
N ASN A 199 23.54 6.81 -31.77
CA ASN A 199 24.54 6.27 -30.83
C ASN A 199 24.05 6.05 -29.38
N ILE A 200 22.84 6.51 -29.04
CA ILE A 200 22.22 6.34 -27.72
C ILE A 200 21.49 4.99 -27.61
N SER A 201 21.06 4.40 -28.73
CA SER A 201 20.35 3.12 -28.76
C SER A 201 21.13 2.02 -28.03
N TYR A 202 22.40 1.85 -28.34
CA TYR A 202 23.28 0.88 -27.68
C TYR A 202 23.39 1.12 -26.17
N THR A 203 23.57 2.38 -25.75
CA THR A 203 23.60 2.75 -24.33
C THR A 203 22.28 2.41 -23.65
N MET A 204 21.16 2.70 -24.30
CA MET A 204 19.83 2.42 -23.76
C MET A 204 19.55 0.93 -23.65
N ASP A 205 19.93 0.14 -24.66
CA ASP A 205 19.79 -1.31 -24.61
C ASP A 205 20.63 -1.91 -23.49
N ASN A 206 21.85 -1.39 -23.26
CA ASN A 206 22.68 -1.82 -22.14
C ASN A 206 22.07 -1.45 -20.79
N ILE A 207 21.52 -0.24 -20.65
CA ILE A 207 20.80 0.19 -19.43
C ILE A 207 19.58 -0.71 -19.19
N VAL A 208 18.77 -0.98 -20.22
CA VAL A 208 17.59 -1.85 -20.13
C VAL A 208 17.99 -3.26 -19.71
N LYS A 209 19.07 -3.81 -20.28
CA LYS A 209 19.61 -5.13 -19.92
C LYS A 209 20.06 -5.18 -18.46
N ASN A 210 20.81 -4.17 -18.01
CA ASN A 210 21.28 -4.09 -16.63
C ASN A 210 20.12 -3.97 -15.63
N ILE A 211 19.13 -3.13 -15.93
CA ILE A 211 17.94 -2.99 -15.08
C ILE A 211 17.14 -4.29 -15.03
N LYS A 212 16.97 -4.99 -16.16
CA LYS A 212 16.31 -6.30 -16.18
C LYS A 212 16.99 -7.29 -15.23
N ASN A 213 18.32 -7.37 -15.26
CA ASN A 213 19.06 -8.25 -14.36
C ASN A 213 18.84 -7.90 -12.88
N ILE A 214 18.92 -6.61 -12.53
CA ILE A 214 18.67 -6.13 -11.16
C ILE A 214 17.25 -6.47 -10.70
N LEU A 215 16.26 -6.32 -11.58
CA LEU A 215 14.86 -6.66 -11.27
C LEU A 215 14.68 -8.17 -11.08
N LEU A 216 15.30 -9.00 -11.91
CA LEU A 216 15.26 -10.46 -11.79
C LEU A 216 15.86 -10.92 -10.45
N GLU A 217 17.00 -10.37 -10.04
CA GLU A 217 17.61 -10.66 -8.73
C GLU A 217 16.69 -10.27 -7.57
N LYS A 218 16.05 -9.10 -7.64
CA LYS A 218 15.08 -8.66 -6.63
C LYS A 218 13.84 -9.54 -6.57
N THR A 219 13.37 -10.06 -7.71
CA THR A 219 12.22 -10.97 -7.72
C THR A 219 12.52 -12.32 -7.09
N LYS A 220 13.72 -12.88 -7.30
CA LYS A 220 14.16 -14.15 -6.69
C LYS A 220 14.27 -14.07 -5.16
N LYS A 221 14.67 -12.91 -4.62
CA LYS A 221 14.76 -12.69 -3.16
C LYS A 221 13.40 -12.54 -2.47
N ASN A 222 12.33 -12.24 -3.20
CA ASN A 222 10.97 -12.07 -2.64
C ASN A 222 10.12 -13.35 -2.67
N THR A 223 10.66 -14.45 -3.21
CA THR A 223 10.00 -15.77 -3.29
C THR A 223 10.54 -16.80 -2.29
N LEU A 224 11.45 -16.39 -1.38
CA LEU A 224 11.92 -17.13 -0.21
C LEU A 224 11.45 -16.42 1.06
#